data_AF-A0AAP9D719-F1
#
_entry.id   AF-A0AAP9D719-F1
#
_cell.length_a   1.000
_cell.length_b   1.000
_cell.length_c   1.000
_cell.angle_alpha   90.00
_cell.angle_beta   90.00
_cell.angle_gamma   90.00
#
_symmetry.space_group_name_H-M   'P 1'
#
loop_
_entity.id
_entity.type
_entity.pdbx_description
1 polymer ?
#
loop_
_entity_poly.entity_id
_entity_poly.type
_entity_poly.pdbx_seq_one_letter_code
_entity_poly.pdbx_strand_id
1 'polypeptide(L)' 'MPDYLKARKLHLNGIITLMGDMKKLNARAKKDAKIEMLTIDAIAAELDFIDLQLKRKGR' A
#
# COMPACT_ATOMS: atom_id res chain seq x y z
N MET A 1 3.37 -0.87 24.04
CA MET A 1 3.70 -0.01 22.89
C MET A 1 2.50 0.01 21.96
N PRO A 2 2.11 1.15 21.36
CA PRO A 2 1.10 1.15 20.32
C PRO A 2 1.50 0.11 19.27
N ASP A 3 0.55 -0.65 18.73
CA ASP A 3 0.86 -1.68 17.73
C ASP A 3 1.33 -0.96 16.45
N TYR A 4 2.64 -0.69 16.39
CA TYR A 4 3.32 -0.03 15.28
C TYR A 4 2.94 -0.66 13.94
N LEU A 5 2.82 -1.98 13.91
CA LEU A 5 2.36 -2.73 12.75
C LEU A 5 0.94 -2.34 12.30
N LYS A 6 0.01 -2.13 13.24
CA LYS A 6 -1.35 -1.67 12.92
C LYS A 6 -1.34 -0.23 12.41
N ALA A 7 -0.53 0.64 13.02
CA ALA A 7 -0.39 2.03 12.57
C ALA A 7 0.23 2.11 11.17
N ARG A 8 1.29 1.32 10.89
CA ARG A 8 1.93 1.22 9.58
C ARG A 8 0.96 0.66 8.54
N LYS A 9 0.22 -0.40 8.85
CA LYS A 9 -0.80 -0.96 7.95
C LYS A 9 -1.85 0.10 7.56
N LEU A 10 -2.35 0.85 8.54
CA LEU A 10 -3.33 1.90 8.30
C LEU A 10 -2.78 3.02 7.39
N HIS A 11 -1.53 3.46 7.65
CA HIS A 11 -0.88 4.48 6.84
C HIS A 11 -0.70 4.04 5.38
N LEU A 12 -0.20 2.82 5.15
CA LEU A 12 0.01 2.26 3.81
C LEU A 12 -1.31 2.05 3.06
N ASN A 13 -2.38 1.62 3.73
CA ASN A 13 -3.71 1.54 3.13
C ASN A 13 -4.19 2.90 2.62
N GLY A 14 -3.97 3.97 3.40
CA GLY A 14 -4.29 5.33 2.97
C GLY A 14 -3.51 5.77 1.73
N ILE A 15 -2.22 5.43 1.66
CA ILE A 15 -1.38 5.72 0.49
C ILE A 15 -1.87 4.96 -0.75
N ILE A 16 -2.21 3.67 -0.62
CA ILE A 16 -2.71 2.87 -1.75
C ILE A 16 -4.01 3.43 -2.32
N THR A 17 -4.93 3.92 -1.47
CA THR A 17 -6.17 4.56 -1.92
C THR A 17 -5.87 5.80 -2.76
N LEU A 18 -4.99 6.68 -2.27
CA LEU A 18 -4.57 7.89 -2.99
C LEU A 18 -3.89 7.55 -4.33
N MET A 19 -2.99 6.57 -4.34
CA MET A 19 -2.32 6.11 -5.57
C MET A 19 -3.30 5.49 -6.57
N GLY A 20 -4.33 4.79 -6.10
CA GLY A 20 -5.39 4.25 -6.95
C GLY A 20 -6.15 5.35 -7.71
N ASP A 21 -6.45 6.46 -7.05
CA ASP A 21 -7.10 7.60 -7.69
C ASP A 21 -6.14 8.37 -8.62
N MET A 22 -4.87 8.52 -8.24
CA MET A 22 -3.84 9.08 -9.12
C MET A 22 -3.64 8.23 -10.39
N LYS A 23 -3.65 6.90 -10.28
CA LYS A 23 -3.56 5.98 -11.42
C LYS A 23 -4.73 6.17 -12.39
N LYS A 24 -5.96 6.35 -11.88
CA LYS A 24 -7.13 6.66 -12.73
C LYS A 24 -6.97 8.00 -13.47
N LEU A 25 -6.46 9.02 -12.79
CA LEU A 25 -6.19 10.33 -13.39
C LEU A 25 -5.10 10.24 -14.47
N ASN A 26 -4.00 9.52 -14.20
CA ASN A 26 -2.91 9.35 -15.15
C ASN A 26 -3.31 8.50 -16.37
N ALA A 27 -4.18 7.49 -16.18
CA ALA A 27 -4.78 6.74 -17.27
C ALA A 27 -5.64 7.64 -18.18
N ARG A 28 -6.46 8.54 -17.60
CA ARG A 28 -7.22 9.53 -18.37
C ARG A 28 -6.32 10.50 -19.13
N ALA A 29 -5.16 10.83 -18.58
CA ALA A 29 -4.16 11.70 -19.19
C ALA A 29 -3.24 11.02 -20.21
N LYS A 30 -3.40 9.70 -20.48
CA LYS A 30 -2.50 8.87 -21.32
C LYS A 30 -1.02 9.00 -20.95
N LYS A 31 -0.72 9.21 -19.66
CA LYS A 31 0.66 9.23 -19.17
C LYS A 31 1.14 7.81 -18.87
N ASP A 32 2.42 7.55 -19.10
CA ASP A 32 3.06 6.31 -18.70
C ASP A 32 2.95 6.13 -17.19
N ALA A 33 2.27 5.06 -16.75
CA ALA A 33 1.92 4.81 -15.35
C ALA A 33 2.79 3.71 -14.70
N LYS A 34 3.99 3.44 -15.26
CA LYS A 34 4.83 2.31 -14.87
C LYS A 34 5.39 2.47 -13.45
N ILE A 35 5.79 3.68 -13.07
CA ILE A 35 6.36 3.96 -11.74
C ILE A 35 5.28 3.83 -10.67
N GLU A 36 4.08 4.31 -10.96
CA GLU A 36 2.92 4.22 -10.08
C GLU A 36 2.52 2.77 -9.85
N MET A 37 2.54 1.95 -10.90
CA MET A 37 2.31 0.50 -10.78
C MET A 37 3.33 -0.15 -9.87
N LEU A 38 4.63 0.08 -10.09
CA LEU A 38 5.70 -0.48 -9.24
C LEU A 38 5.58 -0.02 -7.79
N THR A 39 5.14 1.22 -7.57
CA THR A 39 4.95 1.76 -6.23
C THR A 39 3.76 1.12 -5.52
N ILE A 40 2.64 0.90 -6.23
CA ILE A 40 1.48 0.16 -5.71
C ILE A 40 1.87 -1.28 -5.35
N ASP A 41 2.62 -1.96 -6.23
CA ASP A 41 3.05 -3.33 -6.00
C ASP A 41 3.98 -3.44 -4.78
N ALA A 42 4.90 -2.49 -4.59
CA ALA A 42 5.77 -2.43 -3.43
C ALA A 42 5.00 -2.24 -2.11
N ILE A 43 3.99 -1.36 -2.11
CA ILE A 43 3.14 -1.13 -0.93
C ILE A 43 2.29 -2.37 -0.62
N ALA A 44 1.74 -3.03 -1.64
CA ALA A 44 0.98 -4.26 -1.47
C ALA A 44 1.84 -5.37 -0.82
N ALA A 45 3.08 -5.54 -1.28
CA ALA A 45 4.01 -6.49 -0.70
C ALA A 45 4.35 -6.16 0.77
N GLU A 46 4.48 -4.89 1.12
CA GLU A 46 4.70 -4.47 2.52
C GLU A 46 3.46 -4.78 3.40
N LEU A 47 2.25 -4.55 2.89
CA LEU A 47 1.01 -4.89 3.59
C LEU A 47 0.89 -6.39 3.86
N ASP A 48 1.20 -7.23 2.86
CA ASP A 48 1.20 -8.69 2.99
C ASP A 48 2.20 -9.14 4.07
N PHE A 49 3.39 -8.54 4.09
CA PHE A 49 4.40 -8.82 5.10
C PHE A 49 3.94 -8.43 6.51
N ILE A 50 3.31 -7.26 6.67
CA ILE A 50 2.74 -6.82 7.94
C ILE A 50 1.65 -7.79 8.41
N ASP A 51 0.80 -8.27 7.51
CA ASP A 51 -0.25 -9.24 7.85
C ASP A 51 0.31 -10.59 8.29
N LEU A 52 1.41 -11.05 7.68
CA LEU A 52 2.13 -12.23 8.16
C LEU A 52 2.69 -12.02 9.57
N GLN A 53 3.24 -10.84 9.87
CA GLN A 53 3.76 -10.53 11.21
C GLN A 53 2.65 -10.46 12.26
N LEU A 54 1.54 -9.80 11.95
CA LEU A 54 0.40 -9.69 12.86
C LEU A 54 -0.20 -11.08 13.17
N LYS A 55 -0.34 -11.94 12.16
CA LYS A 55 -0.76 -13.35 12.35
C LYS A 55 0.18 -14.14 13.25
N ARG A 56 1.49 -13.91 13.15
CA ARG A 56 2.50 -14.57 14.02
C ARG A 56 2.46 -14.06 15.46
N LYS A 57 2.17 -12.77 15.65
CA LYS A 57 2.17 -12.11 16.96
C LYS A 57 0.88 -12.35 17.76
N GLY A 58 -0.22 -12.69 17.09
CA GLY A 58 -1.48 -13.10 17.71
C GLY A 58 -1.55 -14.58 18.10
N ARG A 59 -0.42 -15.28 18.09
CA ARG A 59 -0.29 -16.71 18.43
C ARG A 59 0.46 -16.89 19.74
#